data_AF-A0A4P6P508-F1
#
_entry.id   AF-A0A4P6P508-F1
#
_cell.length_a   1.000
_cell.length_b   1.000
_cell.length_c   1.000
_cell.angle_alpha   90.00
_cell.angle_beta   90.00
_cell.angle_gamma   90.00
#
_symmetry.space_group_name_H-M   'P 1'
#
loop_
_entity.id
_entity.type
_entity.pdbx_description
1 polymer ?
#
loop_
_entity_poly.entity_id
_entity_poly.type
_entity_poly.pdbx_seq_one_letter_code
_entity_poly.pdbx_strand_id
1 'polypeptide(L)'
;MVTDTEGYIHIIEYLTEHLSLFEHSNNAAQNSTSVMELIEIELSEQIIAVCSQNESLSFNERNAIIREVDAIVYDLEEILSGVINNPVTPEQASFIKEFAGLIKNLFDNVINSLQ
;
A
#
# COMPACT_ATOMS: atom_id res chain seq x y z
N MET A 1 11.86 -2.50 11.28
CA MET A 1 11.15 -3.31 10.26
C MET A 1 10.91 -2.41 9.05
N VAL A 2 10.07 -2.77 8.07
CA VAL A 2 9.93 -1.99 6.81
C VAL A 2 9.42 -0.58 7.10
N THR A 3 8.47 -0.45 8.01
CA THR A 3 7.89 0.83 8.48
C THR A 3 8.88 1.73 9.23
N ASP A 4 10.03 1.21 9.68
CA ASP A 4 11.08 1.99 10.33
C ASP A 4 12.18 2.48 9.36
N THR A 5 12.02 2.24 8.06
CA THR A 5 13.05 2.59 7.06
C THR A 5 12.85 3.99 6.49
N GLU A 6 13.96 4.65 6.11
CA GLU A 6 13.91 5.89 5.31
C GLU A 6 13.11 5.70 4.01
N GLY A 7 13.18 4.50 3.42
CA GLY A 7 12.39 4.17 2.23
C GLY A 7 10.88 4.24 2.48
N TYR A 8 10.40 3.85 3.67
CA TYR A 8 9.00 4.00 4.02
C TYR A 8 8.59 5.45 4.20
N ILE A 9 9.44 6.25 4.87
CA ILE A 9 9.22 7.70 5.04
C ILE A 9 9.02 8.36 3.67
N HIS A 10 9.90 8.07 2.70
CA HIS A 10 9.78 8.62 1.35
C HIS A 10 8.52 8.18 0.60
N ILE A 11 8.03 6.96 0.85
CA ILE A 11 6.76 6.50 0.25
C ILE A 11 5.58 7.24 0.87
N ILE A 12 5.58 7.48 2.19
CA ILE A 12 4.55 8.30 2.83
C ILE A 12 4.62 9.75 2.36
N GLU A 13 5.82 10.32 2.21
CA GLU A 13 6.01 11.66 1.62
C GLU A 13 5.40 11.72 0.21
N TYR A 14 5.70 10.72 -0.63
CA TYR A 14 5.12 10.60 -1.98
C TYR A 14 3.58 10.58 -1.95
N LEU A 15 2.97 9.84 -1.02
CA LEU A 15 1.52 9.87 -0.83
C LEU A 15 1.04 11.27 -0.44
N THR A 16 1.69 11.91 0.52
CA THR A 16 1.28 13.24 1.01
C THR A 16 1.35 14.32 -0.07
N GLU A 17 2.36 14.26 -0.94
CA GLU A 17 2.50 15.17 -2.09
C GLU A 17 1.35 15.02 -3.12
N HIS A 18 0.66 13.88 -3.11
CA HIS A 18 -0.41 13.55 -4.05
C HIS A 18 -1.81 13.52 -3.40
N LEU A 19 -1.96 13.97 -2.15
CA LEU A 19 -3.26 13.97 -1.44
C LEU A 19 -4.34 14.76 -2.17
N SER A 20 -3.97 15.80 -2.94
CA SER A 20 -4.92 16.58 -3.73
C SER A 20 -5.70 15.74 -4.75
N LEU A 21 -5.17 14.58 -5.17
CA LEU A 21 -5.89 13.62 -6.04
C LEU A 21 -7.13 13.05 -5.36
N PHE A 22 -7.18 13.02 -4.03
CA PHE A 22 -8.24 12.40 -3.25
C PHE A 22 -9.33 13.38 -2.78
N GLU A 23 -9.11 14.70 -2.92
CA GLU A 23 -10.02 15.73 -2.42
C GLU A 23 -11.34 15.88 -3.21
N HIS A 24 -11.39 15.42 -4.47
CA HIS A 24 -12.46 15.76 -5.42
C HIS A 24 -13.30 14.58 -5.93
N SER A 25 -13.61 13.59 -5.09
CA SER A 25 -14.36 12.37 -5.46
C SER A 25 -15.89 12.58 -5.57
N ASN A 26 -16.36 13.51 -6.41
CA ASN A 26 -17.79 13.85 -6.50
C ASN A 26 -18.58 13.20 -7.65
N ASN A 27 -17.98 12.32 -8.46
CA ASN A 27 -18.62 11.81 -9.69
C ASN A 27 -18.49 10.30 -9.96
N ALA A 28 -18.16 9.48 -8.96
CA ALA A 28 -18.09 8.03 -9.17
C ALA A 28 -19.42 7.33 -8.79
N ALA A 29 -19.74 6.26 -9.52
CA ALA A 29 -21.01 5.56 -9.43
C ALA A 29 -21.21 4.94 -8.04
N GLN A 30 -22.45 4.95 -7.52
CA GLN A 30 -22.79 4.50 -6.15
C GLN A 30 -22.48 3.03 -5.78
N ASN A 31 -21.90 2.24 -6.69
CA ASN A 31 -21.50 0.84 -6.45
C ASN A 31 -20.05 0.57 -6.88
N SER A 32 -19.16 1.56 -6.78
CA SER A 32 -17.74 1.40 -7.11
C SER A 32 -16.92 1.14 -5.85
N THR A 33 -15.85 0.35 -6.01
CA THR A 33 -14.84 0.04 -4.99
C THR A 33 -14.38 1.32 -4.29
N SER A 34 -14.30 1.29 -2.96
CA SER A 34 -13.82 2.45 -2.20
C SER A 34 -12.30 2.63 -2.35
N VAL A 35 -11.80 3.82 -2.01
CA VAL A 35 -10.35 4.08 -1.96
C VAL A 35 -9.64 3.04 -1.10
N MET A 36 -10.15 2.78 0.10
CA MET A 36 -9.52 1.85 1.04
C MET A 36 -9.60 0.40 0.56
N GLU A 37 -10.76 -0.02 0.03
CA GLU A 37 -10.93 -1.37 -0.50
C GLU A 37 -9.95 -1.65 -1.65
N LEU A 38 -9.70 -0.67 -2.52
CA LEU A 38 -8.70 -0.84 -3.59
C LEU A 38 -7.27 -0.91 -3.04
N ILE A 39 -6.93 -0.10 -2.03
CA ILE A 39 -5.62 -0.15 -1.36
C ILE A 39 -5.37 -1.54 -0.78
N GLU A 40 -6.34 -2.10 -0.05
CA GLU A 40 -6.24 -3.44 0.54
C GLU A 40 -6.05 -4.53 -0.53
N ILE A 41 -6.80 -4.45 -1.64
CA ILE A 41 -6.67 -5.38 -2.77
C ILE A 41 -5.26 -5.31 -3.36
N GLU A 42 -4.80 -4.12 -3.74
CA GLU A 42 -3.51 -3.95 -4.42
C GLU A 42 -2.34 -4.32 -3.50
N LEU A 43 -2.38 -3.94 -2.22
CA LEU A 43 -1.36 -4.36 -1.25
C LEU A 43 -1.37 -5.87 -1.04
N SER A 44 -2.54 -6.50 -0.95
CA SER A 44 -2.64 -7.96 -0.84
C SER A 44 -2.00 -8.68 -2.03
N GLU A 45 -2.28 -8.21 -3.25
CA GLU A 45 -1.67 -8.74 -4.47
C GLU A 45 -0.13 -8.62 -4.44
N GLN A 46 0.38 -7.45 -4.04
CA GLN A 46 1.82 -7.23 -3.94
C GLN A 46 2.49 -8.15 -2.92
N ILE A 47 1.86 -8.38 -1.76
CA ILE A 47 2.44 -9.18 -0.68
C ILE A 47 2.42 -10.67 -1.00
N ILE A 48 1.36 -11.14 -1.67
CA ILE A 48 1.33 -12.47 -2.27
C ILE A 48 2.48 -12.62 -3.27
N ALA A 49 2.71 -11.62 -4.12
CA ALA A 49 3.79 -11.65 -5.09
C ALA A 49 5.18 -11.70 -4.43
N VAL A 50 5.44 -10.86 -3.41
CA VAL A 50 6.68 -10.87 -2.62
C VAL A 50 6.93 -12.26 -2.04
N CYS A 51 5.94 -12.83 -1.37
CA CYS A 51 6.06 -14.13 -0.72
C CYS A 51 6.23 -15.30 -1.70
N SER A 52 5.70 -15.16 -2.92
CA SER A 52 5.81 -16.18 -3.98
C SER A 52 7.15 -16.09 -4.72
N GLN A 53 7.69 -14.88 -4.88
CA GLN A 53 8.99 -14.65 -5.50
C GLN A 53 10.16 -15.04 -4.58
N ASN A 54 9.94 -15.02 -3.27
CA ASN A 54 10.94 -15.32 -2.25
C ASN A 54 10.59 -16.62 -1.50
N GLU A 55 10.68 -17.76 -2.18
CA GLU A 55 10.31 -19.07 -1.63
C GLU A 55 11.15 -19.47 -0.39
N SER A 56 12.37 -18.95 -0.27
CA SER A 56 13.28 -19.21 0.85
C SER A 56 12.87 -18.55 2.18
N LEU A 57 11.91 -17.62 2.16
CA LEU A 57 11.42 -16.96 3.38
C LEU A 57 10.83 -17.98 4.35
N SER A 58 11.38 -18.00 5.56
CA SER A 58 10.87 -18.75 6.69
C SER A 58 9.46 -18.27 7.08
N PHE A 59 8.76 -19.10 7.84
CA PHE A 59 7.45 -18.74 8.41
C PHE A 59 7.52 -17.45 9.24
N ASN A 60 8.59 -17.25 10.01
CA ASN A 60 8.76 -16.08 10.85
C ASN A 60 8.94 -14.80 10.02
N GLU A 61 9.68 -14.88 8.91
CA GLU A 61 9.86 -13.74 8.00
C GLU A 61 8.56 -13.42 7.26
N ARG A 62 7.83 -14.43 6.77
CA ARG A 62 6.50 -14.23 6.17
C ARG A 62 5.53 -13.57 7.15
N ASN A 63 5.48 -14.02 8.41
CA ASN A 63 4.64 -13.43 9.44
C ASN A 63 5.09 -12.00 9.81
N ALA A 64 6.39 -11.71 9.78
CA ALA A 64 6.89 -10.35 9.93
C ALA A 64 6.39 -9.45 8.80
N ILE A 65 6.43 -9.91 7.54
CA ILE A 65 5.90 -9.17 6.38
C ILE A 65 4.42 -8.86 6.54
N ILE A 66 3.59 -9.85 6.92
CA ILE A 66 2.15 -9.61 7.12
C ILE A 66 1.89 -8.53 8.19
N ARG A 67 2.61 -8.58 9.32
CA ARG A 67 2.47 -7.57 10.38
C ARG A 67 2.88 -6.16 9.93
N GLU A 68 3.88 -6.06 9.07
CA GLU A 68 4.26 -4.76 8.49
C GLU A 68 3.18 -4.23 7.55
N VAL A 69 2.54 -5.10 6.78
CA VAL A 69 1.44 -4.72 5.90
C VAL A 69 0.25 -4.22 6.70
N ASP A 70 -0.09 -4.90 7.80
CA ASP A 70 -1.15 -4.45 8.71
C ASP A 70 -0.85 -3.04 9.27
N ALA A 71 0.40 -2.76 9.63
CA ALA A 71 0.82 -1.43 10.09
C ALA A 71 0.74 -0.38 8.98
N ILE A 72 1.17 -0.71 7.76
CA ILE A 72 1.05 0.18 6.60
C ILE A 72 -0.41 0.51 6.31
N VAL A 73 -1.29 -0.50 6.30
CA VAL A 73 -2.73 -0.32 6.09
C VAL A 73 -3.31 0.64 7.15
N TYR A 74 -2.95 0.47 8.42
CA TYR A 74 -3.38 1.35 9.50
C TYR A 74 -2.93 2.81 9.30
N ASP A 75 -1.67 3.04 8.91
CA ASP A 75 -1.17 4.38 8.63
C ASP A 75 -1.93 5.03 7.46
N LEU A 76 -2.21 4.27 6.41
CA LEU A 76 -2.97 4.76 5.25
C LEU A 76 -4.41 5.10 5.60
N GLU A 77 -5.07 4.30 6.45
CA GLU A 77 -6.40 4.62 6.97
C GLU A 77 -6.41 5.95 7.73
N GLU A 78 -5.37 6.22 8.52
CA GLU A 78 -5.25 7.47 9.26
C GLU A 78 -5.05 8.66 8.32
N ILE A 79 -4.08 8.55 7.40
CA ILE A 79 -3.74 9.60 6.44
C ILE A 79 -4.93 9.93 5.52
N LEU A 80 -5.66 8.92 5.07
CA LEU A 80 -6.78 9.05 4.13
C LEU A 80 -8.15 9.05 4.82
N SER A 81 -8.21 9.21 6.14
CA SER A 81 -9.43 9.04 6.95
C SER A 81 -10.65 9.82 6.45
N GLY A 82 -10.45 10.99 5.83
CA GLY A 82 -11.53 11.80 5.25
C GLY A 82 -12.11 11.28 3.92
N VAL A 83 -11.44 10.33 3.27
CA VAL A 83 -11.74 9.89 1.90
C VAL A 83 -11.76 8.37 1.72
N ILE A 84 -11.43 7.57 2.74
CA ILE A 84 -11.35 6.09 2.66
C ILE A 84 -12.61 5.43 2.07
N ASN A 85 -13.80 5.97 2.37
CA ASN A 85 -15.09 5.43 1.93
C ASN A 85 -15.57 6.03 0.61
N ASN A 86 -14.83 6.97 0.03
CA ASN A 86 -15.21 7.57 -1.24
C ASN A 86 -14.98 6.55 -2.36
N PRO A 87 -15.86 6.54 -3.38
CA PRO A 87 -15.65 5.73 -4.56
C PRO A 87 -14.38 6.15 -5.30
N VAL A 88 -13.57 5.18 -5.71
CA VAL A 88 -12.30 5.43 -6.38
C VAL A 88 -12.51 5.92 -7.81
N THR A 89 -11.78 6.96 -8.21
CA THR A 89 -11.73 7.44 -9.61
C THR A 89 -10.64 6.68 -10.40
N PRO A 90 -10.68 6.68 -11.74
CA PRO A 90 -9.64 6.02 -12.54
C PRO A 90 -8.21 6.54 -12.28
N GLU A 91 -8.08 7.84 -12.02
CA GLU A 91 -6.79 8.46 -11.71
C GLU A 91 -6.27 8.02 -10.33
N GLN A 92 -7.14 8.04 -9.31
CA GLN A 92 -6.82 7.51 -7.98
C GLN A 92 -6.46 6.02 -8.03
N ALA A 93 -7.18 5.23 -8.84
CA ALA A 93 -6.88 3.80 -9.00
C ALA A 93 -5.50 3.56 -9.62
N SER A 94 -5.14 4.35 -10.64
CA SER A 94 -3.79 4.28 -11.24
C SER A 94 -2.72 4.63 -10.22
N PHE A 95 -2.95 5.67 -9.41
CA PHE A 95 -2.04 6.08 -8.35
C PHE A 95 -1.89 5.00 -7.28
N ILE A 96 -3.00 4.44 -6.78
CA ILE A 96 -2.99 3.39 -5.74
C ILE A 96 -2.20 2.17 -6.20
N LYS A 97 -2.37 1.75 -7.46
CA LYS A 97 -1.62 0.64 -8.04
C LYS A 97 -0.12 0.91 -8.12
N GLU A 98 0.27 2.11 -8.53
CA GLU A 98 1.68 2.52 -8.54
C GLU A 98 2.25 2.54 -7.13
N PHE A 99 1.52 3.17 -6.20
CA PHE A 99 1.88 3.26 -4.78
C PHE A 99 2.09 1.88 -4.15
N ALA A 100 1.17 0.93 -4.37
CA ALA A 100 1.32 -0.45 -3.91
C ALA A 100 2.60 -1.10 -4.47
N GLY A 101 2.92 -0.84 -5.75
CA GLY A 101 4.17 -1.27 -6.37
C GLY A 101 5.43 -0.70 -5.68
N LEU A 102 5.39 0.55 -5.21
CA LEU A 102 6.49 1.13 -4.43
C LEU A 102 6.67 0.41 -3.08
N ILE A 103 5.56 0.10 -2.40
CA ILE A 103 5.59 -0.70 -1.16
C ILE A 103 6.20 -2.08 -1.42
N LYS A 104 5.83 -2.76 -2.52
CA LYS A 104 6.47 -4.02 -2.92
C LYS A 104 7.99 -3.88 -3.05
N ASN A 105 8.45 -2.86 -3.78
CA ASN A 105 9.87 -2.61 -3.98
C ASN A 105 10.61 -2.41 -2.65
N LEU A 106 9.96 -1.79 -1.67
CA LEU A 106 10.51 -1.63 -0.33
C LEU A 106 10.72 -2.98 0.38
N PHE A 107 9.72 -3.87 0.33
CA PHE A 107 9.86 -5.23 0.85
C PHE A 107 10.94 -6.02 0.14
N ASP A 108 10.99 -5.98 -1.19
CA ASP A 108 12.01 -6.68 -1.98
C ASP A 108 13.42 -6.22 -1.60
N ASN A 109 13.64 -4.92 -1.40
CA ASN A 109 14.93 -4.37 -0.97
C ASN A 109 15.35 -4.88 0.41
N VAL A 110 14.42 -4.89 1.36
CA VAL A 110 14.69 -5.41 2.72
C VAL A 110 15.00 -6.91 2.67
N ILE A 111 14.22 -7.70 1.93
CA ILE A 111 14.46 -9.14 1.80
C ILE A 111 15.83 -9.42 1.14
N ASN A 112 16.16 -8.71 0.07
CA ASN A 112 17.46 -8.86 -0.60
C ASN A 112 18.63 -8.50 0.33
N SER A 113 18.45 -7.59 1.29
CA SER A 113 19.50 -7.24 2.27
C SER A 113 19.70 -8.29 3.36
N LEU A 114 18.77 -9.22 3.53
CA LEU A 114 18.84 -10.33 4.50
C LEU A 114 19.51 -11.59 3.92
N GLN A 115 19.71 -11.64 2.60
CA GLN A 115 20.34 -12.75 1.87
C GLN A 115 21.84 -12.51 1.67
#